data_AF-A0A1N7IQ27-F1
#
_entry.id   AF-A0A1N7IQ27-F1
#
_cell.length_a   1.000
_cell.length_b   1.000
_cell.length_c   1.000
_cell.angle_alpha   90.00
_cell.angle_beta   90.00
_cell.angle_gamma   90.00
#
_symmetry.space_group_name_H-M   'P 1'
#
loop_
_entity.id
_entity.type
_entity.pdbx_description
1 polymer ?
#
loop_
_entity_poly.entity_id
_entity_poly.type
_entity_poly.pdbx_seq_one_letter_code
_entity_poly.pdbx_strand_id
1 'polypeptide(L)' 'MTTIADVGADMLRAAANFFRAVGQENPALSDQMDQNAAAYDNVATMLQQDPSMAVDEGSMA' A
#
# COMPACT_ATOMS: atom_id res chain seq x y z
N MET A 1 2.84 22.78 -5.13
CA MET A 1 1.71 22.68 -4.18
C MET A 1 1.42 21.20 -4.05
N THR A 2 1.47 20.65 -2.84
CA THR A 2 1.24 19.22 -2.58
C THR A 2 -0.26 18.97 -2.48
N THR A 3 -0.75 17.90 -3.10
CA THR A 3 -2.16 17.51 -3.05
C THR A 3 -2.42 16.52 -1.91
N ILE A 4 -3.69 16.33 -1.53
CA ILE A 4 -4.06 15.27 -0.58
C ILE A 4 -3.76 13.88 -1.14
N ALA A 5 -3.81 13.69 -2.46
CA ALA A 5 -3.41 12.45 -3.10
C ALA A 5 -1.93 12.14 -2.87
N ASP A 6 -1.06 13.15 -2.96
CA ASP A 6 0.37 12.99 -2.67
C ASP A 6 0.61 12.57 -1.22
N VAL A 7 -0.02 13.26 -0.27
CA VAL A 7 0.10 12.94 1.16
C VAL A 7 -0.44 11.54 1.47
N GLY A 8 -1.62 11.20 0.92
CA GLY A 8 -2.21 9.89 1.12
C GLY A 8 -1.36 8.76 0.55
N ALA A 9 -0.76 8.97 -0.63
CA ALA A 9 0.14 7.99 -1.23
C ALA A 9 1.40 7.77 -0.39
N ASP A 10 1.98 8.83 0.17
CA ASP A 10 3.13 8.71 1.05
C ASP A 10 2.77 7.99 2.36
N MET A 11 1.58 8.23 2.92
CA MET A 11 1.08 7.47 4.08
C MET A 11 0.90 5.99 3.77
N LEU A 12 0.36 5.64 2.60
CA LEU A 12 0.20 4.25 2.17
C LEU A 12 1.56 3.55 1.98
N ARG A 13 2.55 4.22 1.39
CA ARG A 13 3.92 3.71 1.28
C ARG A 13 4.59 3.52 2.64
N ALA A 14 4.36 4.43 3.58
CA ALA A 14 4.86 4.27 4.94
C ALA A 14 4.27 3.02 5.61
N ALA A 15 2.97 2.75 5.41
CA ALA A 15 2.33 1.53 5.87
C ALA A 15 2.90 0.28 5.18
N ALA A 16 3.17 0.32 3.87
CA ALA A 16 3.83 -0.79 3.16
C ALA A 16 5.21 -1.11 3.76
N ASN A 17 6.00 -0.08 4.06
CA ASN A 17 7.30 -0.25 4.71
C ASN A 17 7.19 -0.79 6.13
N PHE A 18 6.16 -0.39 6.88
CA PHE A 18 5.86 -0.98 8.18
C PHE A 18 5.62 -2.48 8.08
N PHE A 19 4.80 -2.94 7.13
CA PHE A 19 4.56 -4.38 6.94
C PHE A 19 5.85 -5.12 6.58
N ARG A 20 6.67 -4.59 5.67
CA ARG A 20 7.98 -5.18 5.36
C ARG A 20 8.86 -5.33 6.60
N ALA A 21 8.92 -4.31 7.45
CA ALA A 21 9.68 -4.37 8.70
C ALA A 21 9.14 -5.45 9.64
N VAL A 22 7.82 -5.56 9.79
CA VAL A 22 7.18 -6.63 10.59
C VAL A 22 7.52 -8.01 10.03
N GLY A 23 7.50 -8.20 8.71
CA GLY A 23 7.86 -9.46 8.05
C GLY A 23 9.33 -9.85 8.28
N GLN A 24 10.24 -8.87 8.26
CA GLN A 24 11.66 -9.09 8.56
C GLN A 24 11.89 -9.55 10.00
N GLU A 25 11.16 -8.98 10.96
CA GLU A 25 11.25 -9.36 12.38
C GLU A 25 10.52 -10.68 12.70
N ASN A 26 9.53 -11.06 11.87
CA ASN A 26 8.67 -12.21 12.09
C ASN A 26 8.66 -13.12 10.85
N PRO A 27 9.65 -14.02 10.67
CA PRO A 27 9.77 -14.85 9.46
C PRO A 27 8.53 -15.68 9.13
N ALA A 28 7.77 -16.11 10.16
CA ALA A 28 6.52 -16.85 9.98
C ALA A 28 5.40 -16.04 9.31
N LEU A 29 5.53 -14.71 9.30
CA LEU A 29 4.57 -13.78 8.69
C LEU A 29 5.13 -13.12 7.42
N SER A 30 6.38 -13.39 7.03
CA SER A 30 7.07 -12.66 5.95
C SER A 30 6.23 -12.60 4.68
N ASP A 31 5.79 -13.75 4.16
CA ASP A 31 5.03 -13.82 2.92
C ASP A 31 3.69 -13.05 2.99
N GLN A 32 2.99 -13.12 4.13
CA GLN A 32 1.74 -12.38 4.33
C GLN A 32 1.98 -10.87 4.43
N MET A 33 3.05 -10.46 5.12
CA MET A 33 3.41 -9.06 5.26
C MET A 33 3.90 -8.46 3.94
N ASP A 34 4.59 -9.25 3.10
CA ASP A 34 4.98 -8.84 1.76
C ASP A 34 3.77 -8.65 0.85
N GLN A 35 2.77 -9.53 0.93
CA GLN A 35 1.49 -9.36 0.23
C GLN A 35 0.76 -8.09 0.69
N ASN A 36 0.69 -7.86 2.01
CA ASN A 36 0.11 -6.64 2.55
C ASN A 36 0.87 -5.40 2.04
N ALA A 37 2.20 -5.40 2.12
CA ALA A 37 3.01 -4.28 1.65
C ALA A 37 2.77 -3.99 0.16
N ALA A 38 2.70 -5.03 -0.68
CA ALA A 38 2.40 -4.89 -2.11
C ALA A 38 1.01 -4.29 -2.36
N ALA A 39 -0.01 -4.70 -1.60
CA ALA A 39 -1.36 -4.13 -1.72
C ALA A 39 -1.36 -2.63 -1.42
N TYR A 40 -0.69 -2.19 -0.35
CA TYR A 40 -0.60 -0.77 0.01
C TYR A 40 0.18 0.05 -1.04
N ASP A 41 1.27 -0.49 -1.60
CA ASP A 41 2.01 0.19 -2.67
C ASP A 41 1.20 0.32 -3.98
N ASN A 42 0.40 -0.70 -4.30
CA ASN A 42 -0.51 -0.65 -5.45
C ASN A 42 -1.57 0.44 -5.27
N VAL A 43 -2.21 0.52 -4.10
CA VAL A 43 -3.19 1.57 -3.82
C VAL A 43 -2.55 2.96 -3.78
N ALA A 44 -1.32 3.08 -3.24
CA ALA A 44 -0.57 4.34 -3.28
C ALA A 44 -0.34 4.81 -4.71
N THR A 45 0.00 3.87 -5.61
CA THR A 45 0.20 4.13 -7.03
C THR A 45 -1.11 4.57 -7.70
N MET A 46 -2.21 3.85 -7.44
CA MET A 46 -3.53 4.19 -7.98
C MET A 46 -3.99 5.56 -7.51
N LEU A 47 -3.84 5.87 -6.21
CA LEU A 47 -4.22 7.15 -5.62
C LEU A 47 -3.48 8.33 -6.25
N GLN A 48 -2.19 8.17 -6.60
CA GLN A 48 -1.44 9.22 -7.30
C GLN A 48 -1.83 9.36 -8.77
N GLN A 49 -2.22 8.28 -9.42
CA GLN A 49 -2.60 8.29 -10.83
C GLN A 49 -4.00 8.87 -11.03
N ASP A 50 -4.97 8.40 -10.25
CA ASP A 50 -6.35 8.87 -10.27
C ASP A 50 -6.98 8.71 -8.87
N PRO A 51 -7.07 9.81 -8.11
CA PRO A 51 -7.67 9.81 -6.78
C PRO A 51 -9.16 9.46 -6.76
N SER A 52 -9.82 9.45 -7.91
CA SER A 52 -11.25 9.16 -8.07
C SER A 52 -11.53 7.79 -8.68
N MET A 53 -10.48 6.99 -8.92
CA MET A 53 -10.60 5.67 -9.52
C MET A 53 -11.55 4.79 -8.70
N ALA A 54 -12.60 4.27 -9.35
CA ALA A 54 -13.44 3.25 -8.77
C ALA A 54 -12.68 1.92 -8.75
N VAL A 55 -12.56 1.29 -7.59
CA VAL A 55 -11.92 -0.02 -7.46
C VAL A 55 -13.01 -1.06 -7.24
N ASP A 56 -13.01 -2.10 -8.08
CA ASP A 56 -13.88 -3.26 -7.88
C ASP A 56 -13.24 -4.16 -6.83
N GLU A 57 -13.95 -4.46 -5.73
CA GLU A 57 -13.45 -5.27 -4.61
C GLU A 57 -12.97 -6.66 -5.08
N GLY A 58 -13.51 -7.18 -6.20
CA GLY A 58 -13.07 -8.43 -6.82
C GLY A 58 -11.72 -8.38 -7.53
N SER A 59 -11.14 -7.19 -7.74
CA SER A 59 -9.85 -7.00 -8.43
C SER A 59 -8.65 -6.84 -7.49
N MET A 60 -8.90 -6.78 -6.18
CA MET A 60 -7.88 -6.63 -5.13
C MET A 60 -7.52 -7.97 -4.43
N ALA A 61 -8.16 -9.07 -4.83
CA ALA A 61 -8.00 -10.41 -4.25
C ALA A 61 -6.96 -11.27 -4.98
#